data_AF-A0A937XHM6-F1
#
_entry.id   AF-A0A937XHM6-F1
#
_cell.length_a   1.000
_cell.length_b   1.000
_cell.length_c   1.000
_cell.angle_alpha   90.00
_cell.angle_beta   90.00
_cell.angle_gamma   90.00
#
_symmetry.space_group_name_H-M   'P 1'
#
loop_
_entity.id
_entity.type
_entity.pdbx_description
1 polymer ?
#
loop_
_entity_poly.entity_id
_entity_poly.type
_entity_poly.pdbx_seq_one_letter_code
_entity_poly.pdbx_strand_id
1 'polypeptide(L)'
;MARTAYRLGGQGGPATWLYNRLRSPDAKPSGLQLSLLGSSLRKAFTGYEGVCIVDHPLLAHILSPVCRAAYLHCEIAAPGLSAVPDAWRTFVPLESTAQKLEALGVNSERLSVTGLVVEPQLAEIAESTLQARLARLDSDQPLTVGFFASGAEPRPHTAAISAGLASVTRAGHKAVISWGTGMLKAAKTQFALRRAGALDEAFRVIWARDRESSTGALAGVFPDLDLMVCAAHERTGWAVGLGLPMLALLPHIGPFAPDNFAFASEQGVCLPLDGTAAAARLGDTLAELRRSGRLAEMARSGWGRHAITGAKTAARVLLSAA
;
A
#
# COMPACT_ATOMS: atom_id res chain seq x y z
N MET A 1 11.18 -18.82 -3.72
CA MET A 1 11.06 -18.64 -5.18
C MET A 1 10.15 -17.47 -5.57
N ALA A 2 8.90 -17.37 -5.09
CA ALA A 2 7.98 -16.27 -5.43
C ALA A 2 8.50 -14.85 -5.09
N ARG A 3 9.09 -14.65 -3.90
CA ARG A 3 9.75 -13.36 -3.52
C ARG A 3 10.92 -13.00 -4.43
N THR A 4 11.70 -14.00 -4.86
CA THR A 4 12.83 -13.80 -5.77
C THR A 4 12.32 -13.46 -7.16
N ALA A 5 11.31 -14.15 -7.67
CA ALA A 5 10.65 -13.83 -8.94
C ALA A 5 10.00 -12.44 -8.91
N TYR A 6 9.37 -12.06 -7.79
CA TYR A 6 8.78 -10.74 -7.58
C TYR A 6 9.84 -9.63 -7.55
N ARG A 7 10.98 -9.86 -6.88
CA ARG A 7 12.12 -8.92 -6.89
C ARG A 7 12.78 -8.82 -8.25
N LEU A 8 12.95 -9.93 -8.96
CA LEU A 8 13.53 -9.95 -10.32
C LEU A 8 12.60 -9.28 -11.34
N GLY A 9 11.29 -9.46 -11.20
CA GLY A 9 10.27 -8.81 -12.03
C GLY A 9 10.14 -7.30 -11.80
N GLY A 10 10.64 -6.75 -10.67
CA GLY A 10 10.66 -5.31 -10.40
C GLY A 10 11.92 -4.58 -10.89
N GLN A 11 12.96 -5.30 -11.32
CA GLN A 11 14.27 -4.72 -11.61
C GLN A 11 14.46 -4.19 -13.05
N GLY A 12 13.47 -4.39 -13.93
CA GLY A 12 13.54 -4.04 -15.35
C GLY A 12 14.15 -5.15 -16.23
N GLY A 13 14.06 -4.98 -17.55
CA GLY A 13 14.66 -5.89 -18.54
C GLY A 13 13.76 -7.05 -19.00
N PRO A 14 14.32 -8.01 -19.78
CA PRO A 14 13.55 -9.10 -20.41
C PRO A 14 12.77 -9.98 -19.44
N ALA A 15 13.30 -10.20 -18.23
CA ALA A 15 12.61 -10.94 -17.17
C ALA A 15 11.39 -10.19 -16.62
N THR A 16 11.44 -8.85 -16.54
CA THR A 16 10.29 -8.00 -16.18
C THR A 16 9.24 -8.01 -17.30
N TRP A 17 9.66 -7.98 -18.56
CA TRP A 17 8.75 -8.12 -19.70
C TRP A 17 8.04 -9.47 -19.70
N LEU A 18 8.76 -10.57 -19.49
CA LEU A 18 8.17 -11.91 -19.41
C LEU A 18 7.25 -12.04 -18.18
N TYR A 19 7.67 -11.50 -17.03
CA TYR A 19 6.86 -11.47 -15.81
C TYR A 19 5.56 -10.66 -15.97
N ASN A 20 5.62 -9.48 -16.60
CA ASN A 20 4.44 -8.66 -16.88
C ASN A 20 3.55 -9.28 -17.96
N ARG A 21 4.12 -9.94 -18.97
CA ARG A 21 3.37 -10.64 -20.01
C ARG A 21 2.62 -11.86 -19.45
N LEU A 22 3.20 -12.54 -18.46
CA LEU A 22 2.53 -13.61 -17.71
C LEU A 22 1.49 -13.10 -16.71
N ARG A 23 1.50 -11.80 -16.41
CA ARG A 23 0.65 -11.14 -15.43
C ARG A 23 -0.24 -10.11 -16.11
N SER A 24 -1.00 -10.55 -17.12
CA SER A 24 -2.02 -9.70 -17.73
C SER A 24 -3.04 -9.26 -16.65
N PRO A 25 -3.42 -7.96 -16.59
CA PRO A 25 -4.31 -7.44 -15.55
C PRO A 25 -5.64 -8.20 -15.43
N ASP A 26 -6.11 -8.71 -16.58
CA ASP A 26 -7.41 -9.37 -16.71
C ASP A 26 -7.30 -10.90 -16.78
N ALA A 27 -6.09 -11.45 -16.82
CA ALA A 27 -5.92 -12.90 -16.90
C ALA A 27 -5.98 -13.55 -15.52
N LYS A 28 -6.87 -14.54 -15.38
CA LYS A 28 -6.86 -15.48 -14.26
C LYS A 28 -5.54 -16.28 -14.28
N PRO A 29 -4.93 -16.58 -13.12
CA PRO A 29 -3.76 -17.45 -13.07
C PRO A 29 -4.07 -18.80 -13.72
N SER A 30 -3.14 -19.36 -14.50
CA SER A 30 -3.40 -20.65 -15.15
C SER A 30 -3.38 -21.80 -14.13
N GLY A 31 -4.16 -22.85 -14.38
CA GLY A 31 -4.19 -24.02 -13.49
C GLY A 31 -2.80 -24.65 -13.28
N LEU A 32 -1.94 -24.61 -14.30
CA LEU A 32 -0.56 -25.08 -14.23
C LEU A 32 0.31 -24.19 -13.32
N GLN A 33 0.17 -22.86 -13.40
CA GLN A 33 0.85 -21.93 -12.48
C GLN A 33 0.43 -22.17 -11.03
N LEU A 34 -0.87 -22.33 -10.78
CA LEU A 34 -1.42 -22.58 -9.45
C LEU A 34 -0.97 -23.94 -8.89
N SER A 35 -0.88 -24.97 -9.74
CA SER A 35 -0.39 -26.29 -9.35
C SER A 35 1.09 -26.25 -8.95
N LEU A 36 1.94 -25.63 -9.79
CA LEU A 36 3.38 -25.54 -9.54
C LEU A 36 3.72 -24.71 -8.31
N LEU A 37 3.06 -23.57 -8.13
CA LEU A 37 3.32 -22.67 -7.00
C LEU A 37 2.64 -23.14 -5.70
N GLY A 38 1.60 -23.97 -5.81
CA GLY A 38 0.68 -24.29 -4.73
C GLY A 38 0.74 -25.71 -4.18
N SER A 39 1.45 -26.66 -4.80
CA SER A 39 1.41 -28.08 -4.42
C SER A 39 1.68 -28.34 -2.93
N SER A 40 2.73 -27.70 -2.38
CA SER A 40 3.09 -27.84 -0.96
C SER A 40 2.07 -27.21 -0.03
N LEU A 41 1.53 -26.05 -0.41
CA LEU A 41 0.47 -25.37 0.36
C LEU A 41 -0.82 -26.18 0.34
N ARG A 42 -1.23 -26.69 -0.81
CA ARG A 42 -2.41 -27.55 -0.95
C ARG A 42 -2.28 -28.78 -0.07
N LYS A 43 -1.14 -29.46 -0.11
CA LYS A 43 -0.87 -30.63 0.75
C LYS A 43 -0.97 -30.28 2.24
N ALA A 44 -0.43 -29.15 2.67
CA ALA A 44 -0.45 -28.73 4.06
C ALA A 44 -1.86 -28.35 4.57
N PHE A 45 -2.72 -27.82 3.70
CA PHE A 45 -4.06 -27.36 4.06
C PHE A 45 -5.19 -28.31 3.67
N THR A 46 -4.89 -29.43 3.00
CA THR A 46 -5.91 -30.45 2.68
C THR A 46 -6.44 -31.03 3.99
N GLY A 47 -7.76 -30.96 4.16
CA GLY A 47 -8.43 -31.42 5.39
C GLY A 47 -8.30 -30.46 6.57
N TYR A 48 -7.81 -29.23 6.36
CA TYR A 48 -7.83 -28.21 7.41
C TYR A 48 -9.27 -27.78 7.71
N GLU A 49 -9.74 -28.05 8.92
CA GLU A 49 -11.14 -27.80 9.34
C GLU A 49 -11.41 -26.31 9.66
N GLY A 50 -10.37 -25.55 9.96
CA GLY A 50 -10.48 -24.14 10.29
C GLY A 50 -10.66 -23.22 9.07
N VAL A 51 -10.77 -21.91 9.35
CA VAL A 51 -10.76 -20.88 8.32
C VAL A 51 -9.32 -20.42 8.07
N CYS A 52 -8.87 -20.44 6.82
CA CYS A 52 -7.55 -19.95 6.42
C CYS A 52 -7.68 -18.51 5.88
N ILE A 53 -7.13 -17.53 6.60
CA ILE A 53 -7.15 -16.12 6.17
C ILE A 53 -5.97 -15.88 5.23
N VAL A 54 -6.24 -15.27 4.07
CA VAL A 54 -5.24 -14.94 3.07
C VAL A 54 -5.43 -13.51 2.56
N ASP A 55 -4.34 -12.77 2.37
CA ASP A 55 -4.36 -11.38 1.88
C ASP A 55 -3.96 -11.25 0.40
N HIS A 56 -3.39 -12.31 -0.18
CA HIS A 56 -2.89 -12.31 -1.56
C HIS A 56 -3.78 -13.15 -2.48
N PRO A 57 -4.27 -12.61 -3.62
CA PRO A 57 -5.21 -13.30 -4.50
C PRO A 57 -4.69 -14.64 -5.03
N LEU A 58 -3.39 -14.74 -5.33
CA LEU A 58 -2.78 -16.01 -5.74
C LEU A 58 -2.87 -17.09 -4.65
N LEU A 59 -2.72 -16.72 -3.37
CA LEU A 59 -2.84 -17.68 -2.27
C LEU A 59 -4.29 -18.11 -2.09
N ALA A 60 -5.24 -17.18 -2.25
CA ALA A 60 -6.67 -17.50 -2.27
C ALA A 60 -7.00 -18.51 -3.37
N HIS A 61 -6.61 -18.27 -4.63
CA HIS A 61 -6.78 -19.24 -5.73
C HIS A 61 -6.14 -20.61 -5.46
N ILE A 62 -5.02 -20.65 -4.73
CA ILE A 62 -4.35 -21.91 -4.37
C ILE A 62 -5.11 -22.67 -3.28
N LEU A 63 -5.61 -21.98 -2.26
CA LEU A 63 -6.10 -22.58 -1.03
C LEU A 63 -7.61 -22.80 -1.01
N SER A 64 -8.39 -21.97 -1.71
CA SER A 64 -9.85 -22.08 -1.78
C SER A 64 -10.37 -23.46 -2.21
N PRO A 65 -9.72 -24.20 -3.13
CA PRO A 65 -10.21 -25.53 -3.52
C PRO A 65 -9.96 -26.65 -2.49
N VAL A 66 -9.16 -26.41 -1.44
CA VAL A 66 -8.71 -27.45 -0.50
C VAL A 66 -9.05 -27.17 0.96
N CYS A 67 -9.49 -25.94 1.28
CA CYS A 67 -9.87 -25.53 2.63
C CYS A 67 -10.82 -24.32 2.59
N ARG A 68 -11.41 -23.97 3.75
CA ARG A 68 -12.24 -22.75 3.89
C ARG A 68 -11.34 -21.49 3.85
N ALA A 69 -11.00 -21.02 2.66
CA ALA A 69 -10.19 -19.82 2.50
C ALA A 69 -11.05 -18.54 2.60
N ALA A 70 -10.72 -17.69 3.57
CA ALA A 70 -11.22 -16.34 3.74
C ALA A 70 -10.25 -15.35 3.09
N TYR A 71 -10.65 -14.74 1.97
CA TYR A 71 -9.81 -13.81 1.24
C TYR A 71 -10.05 -12.38 1.72
N LEU A 72 -9.04 -11.78 2.35
CA LEU A 72 -9.02 -10.37 2.75
C LEU A 72 -8.44 -9.53 1.61
N HIS A 73 -9.31 -8.97 0.77
CA HIS A 73 -8.91 -8.07 -0.31
C HIS A 73 -8.77 -6.65 0.24
N CYS A 74 -7.54 -6.22 0.50
CA CYS A 74 -7.25 -4.92 1.13
C CYS A 74 -7.15 -3.74 0.16
N GLU A 75 -7.32 -3.95 -1.15
CA GLU A 75 -7.16 -2.90 -2.17
C GLU A 75 -8.52 -2.38 -2.65
N ILE A 76 -8.55 -1.12 -3.10
CA ILE A 76 -9.76 -0.51 -3.69
C ILE A 76 -9.96 -1.07 -5.10
N ALA A 77 -8.85 -1.18 -5.84
CA ALA A 77 -8.78 -1.80 -7.15
C ALA A 77 -9.03 -3.30 -7.09
N ALA A 78 -9.91 -3.79 -7.96
CA ALA A 78 -10.19 -5.21 -8.15
C ALA A 78 -9.93 -5.65 -9.61
N PRO A 79 -8.66 -5.75 -10.05
CA PRO A 79 -8.33 -6.32 -11.35
C PRO A 79 -8.76 -7.79 -11.45
N GLY A 80 -8.88 -8.34 -12.66
CA GLY A 80 -9.44 -9.68 -12.93
C GLY A 80 -8.83 -10.80 -12.09
N LEU A 81 -7.53 -10.76 -11.83
CA LEU A 81 -6.84 -11.75 -10.99
C LEU A 81 -7.35 -11.81 -9.53
N SER A 82 -7.99 -10.75 -9.06
CA SER A 82 -8.52 -10.60 -7.70
C SER A 82 -9.87 -11.31 -7.52
N ALA A 83 -10.53 -11.68 -8.61
CA ALA A 83 -11.76 -12.46 -8.56
C ALA A 83 -11.43 -13.92 -8.22
N VAL A 84 -11.80 -14.34 -7.02
CA VAL A 84 -11.60 -15.70 -6.50
C VAL A 84 -12.96 -16.33 -6.20
N PRO A 85 -13.67 -16.89 -7.20
CA PRO A 85 -15.03 -17.42 -7.01
C PRO A 85 -15.11 -18.52 -5.94
N ASP A 86 -14.05 -19.31 -5.81
CA ASP A 86 -14.00 -20.46 -4.90
C ASP A 86 -13.73 -20.07 -3.44
N ALA A 87 -13.37 -18.81 -3.15
CA ALA A 87 -13.16 -18.39 -1.78
C ALA A 87 -14.45 -18.57 -0.97
N TRP A 88 -14.33 -19.09 0.26
CA TRP A 88 -15.47 -19.28 1.16
C TRP A 88 -16.12 -17.94 1.50
N ARG A 89 -15.30 -16.92 1.73
CA ARG A 89 -15.70 -15.52 1.90
C ARG A 89 -14.63 -14.61 1.32
N THR A 90 -15.03 -13.52 0.68
CA THR A 90 -14.13 -12.45 0.24
C THR A 90 -14.54 -11.14 0.90
N PHE A 91 -13.64 -10.57 1.70
CA PHE A 91 -13.81 -9.27 2.33
C PHE A 91 -13.22 -8.20 1.43
N VAL A 92 -14.01 -7.18 1.09
CA VAL A 92 -13.61 -6.05 0.24
C VAL A 92 -13.82 -4.73 0.97
N PRO A 93 -13.12 -3.65 0.59
CA PRO A 93 -13.22 -2.41 1.33
C PRO A 93 -14.48 -1.63 0.99
N LEU A 94 -14.92 -1.65 -0.27
CA LEU A 94 -15.99 -0.79 -0.79
C LEU A 94 -17.04 -1.60 -1.55
N GLU A 95 -18.24 -1.03 -1.64
CA GLU A 95 -19.35 -1.56 -2.44
C GLU A 95 -18.98 -1.64 -3.93
N SER A 96 -18.34 -0.60 -4.48
CA SER A 96 -17.87 -0.61 -5.86
C SER A 96 -16.85 -1.72 -6.15
N THR A 97 -16.00 -2.06 -5.16
CA THR A 97 -15.08 -3.18 -5.25
C THR A 97 -15.83 -4.51 -5.26
N ALA A 98 -16.88 -4.67 -4.44
CA ALA A 98 -17.76 -5.84 -4.45
C ALA A 98 -18.42 -6.04 -5.82
N GLN A 99 -19.06 -5.00 -6.35
CA GLN A 99 -19.74 -5.02 -7.65
C GLN A 99 -18.79 -5.40 -8.79
N LYS A 100 -17.55 -4.88 -8.78
CA LYS A 100 -16.53 -5.25 -9.78
C LYS A 100 -16.17 -6.74 -9.69
N LEU A 101 -16.02 -7.30 -8.49
CA LEU A 101 -15.75 -8.73 -8.30
C LEU A 101 -16.95 -9.61 -8.66
N GLU A 102 -18.17 -9.17 -8.38
CA GLU A 102 -19.40 -9.85 -8.77
C GLU A 102 -19.51 -9.96 -10.29
N ALA A 103 -19.26 -8.86 -11.01
CA ALA A 103 -19.21 -8.85 -12.47
C ALA A 103 -18.12 -9.78 -13.05
N LEU A 104 -17.08 -10.10 -12.26
CA LEU A 104 -16.01 -11.05 -12.62
C LEU A 104 -16.32 -12.50 -12.22
N GLY A 105 -17.53 -12.76 -11.69
CA GLY A 105 -18.05 -14.09 -11.39
C GLY A 105 -17.88 -14.53 -9.93
N VAL A 106 -17.61 -13.62 -8.99
CA VAL A 106 -17.67 -13.94 -7.56
C VAL A 106 -19.12 -13.87 -7.08
N ASN A 107 -19.63 -14.91 -6.43
CA ASN A 107 -20.99 -14.89 -5.88
C ASN A 107 -21.13 -13.78 -4.81
N SER A 108 -22.12 -12.89 -4.97
CA SER A 108 -22.38 -11.78 -4.05
C SER A 108 -22.67 -12.20 -2.62
N GLU A 109 -23.29 -13.36 -2.39
CA GLU A 109 -23.49 -13.91 -1.06
C GLU A 109 -22.17 -14.22 -0.33
N ARG A 110 -21.06 -14.39 -1.07
CA ARG A 110 -19.71 -14.62 -0.53
C ARG A 110 -18.91 -13.33 -0.38
N LEU A 111 -19.41 -12.20 -0.86
CA LEU A 111 -18.76 -10.90 -0.73
C LEU A 111 -19.14 -10.23 0.60
N SER A 112 -18.23 -9.47 1.18
CA SER A 112 -18.50 -8.67 2.39
C SER A 112 -17.79 -7.34 2.30
N VAL A 113 -18.57 -6.27 2.21
CA VAL A 113 -18.05 -4.91 2.32
C VAL A 113 -17.74 -4.64 3.79
N THR A 114 -16.49 -4.28 4.06
CA THR A 114 -15.97 -4.17 5.44
C THR A 114 -15.54 -2.74 5.83
N GLY A 115 -15.39 -1.86 4.84
CA GLY A 115 -14.64 -0.63 4.97
C GLY A 115 -13.16 -0.82 4.63
N LEU A 116 -12.42 0.28 4.49
CA LEU A 116 -10.98 0.28 4.25
C LEU A 116 -10.24 -0.53 5.32
N VAL A 117 -9.32 -1.39 4.88
CA VAL A 117 -8.48 -2.18 5.78
C VAL A 117 -7.28 -1.32 6.20
N VAL A 118 -7.45 -0.64 7.32
CA VAL A 118 -6.41 0.14 8.00
C VAL A 118 -5.98 -0.61 9.26
N GLU A 119 -4.70 -0.49 9.62
CA GLU A 119 -4.16 -1.03 10.87
C GLU A 119 -4.94 -0.49 12.08
N PRO A 120 -5.40 -1.35 13.01
CA PRO A 120 -6.23 -0.91 14.13
C PRO A 120 -5.62 0.22 14.96
N GLN A 121 -4.31 0.17 15.19
CA GLN A 121 -3.59 1.20 15.95
C GLN A 121 -3.64 2.57 15.27
N LEU A 122 -3.75 2.62 13.93
CA LEU A 122 -3.90 3.87 13.19
C LEU A 122 -5.35 4.37 13.21
N ALA A 123 -6.31 3.45 13.12
CA ALA A 123 -7.73 3.80 13.12
C ALA A 123 -8.15 4.47 14.44
N GLU A 124 -7.58 4.04 15.57
CA GLU A 124 -7.87 4.59 16.90
C GLU A 124 -7.42 6.05 17.08
N ILE A 125 -6.38 6.49 16.36
CA ILE A 125 -5.79 7.84 16.47
C ILE A 125 -6.07 8.71 15.24
N ALA A 126 -6.92 8.23 14.33
CA ALA A 126 -7.02 8.79 12.99
C ALA A 126 -7.52 10.24 12.98
N GLU A 127 -8.55 10.54 13.78
CA GLU A 127 -9.14 11.87 13.87
C GLU A 127 -8.17 12.89 14.50
N SER A 128 -7.58 12.55 15.66
CA SER A 128 -6.62 13.43 16.32
C SER A 128 -5.39 13.68 15.46
N THR A 129 -4.93 12.65 14.73
CA THR A 129 -3.82 12.76 13.78
C THR A 129 -4.16 13.68 12.61
N LEU A 130 -5.37 13.59 12.05
CA LEU A 130 -5.83 14.49 11.00
C LEU A 130 -5.83 15.94 11.49
N GLN A 131 -6.38 16.22 12.66
CA GLN A 131 -6.44 17.59 13.19
C GLN A 131 -5.03 18.15 13.43
N ALA A 132 -4.12 17.34 14.00
CA ALA A 132 -2.73 17.73 14.18
C ALA A 132 -2.03 18.01 12.83
N ARG A 133 -2.28 17.18 11.82
CA ARG A 133 -1.79 17.39 10.45
C ARG A 133 -2.32 18.68 9.85
N LEU A 134 -3.62 18.94 9.93
CA LEU A 134 -4.22 20.17 9.38
C LEU A 134 -3.61 21.41 10.04
N ALA A 135 -3.45 21.40 11.38
CA ALA A 135 -2.79 22.49 12.10
C ALA A 135 -1.34 22.70 11.64
N ARG A 136 -0.58 21.62 11.39
CA ARG A 136 0.78 21.74 10.85
C ARG A 136 0.77 22.28 9.43
N LEU A 137 -0.12 21.80 8.56
CA LEU A 137 -0.23 22.26 7.17
C LEU A 137 -0.53 23.76 7.09
N ASP A 138 -1.31 24.31 8.03
CA ASP A 138 -1.66 25.72 8.13
C ASP A 138 -0.62 26.58 8.88
N SER A 139 0.45 25.99 9.40
CA SER A 139 1.55 26.70 10.09
C SER A 139 2.74 26.98 9.15
N ASP A 140 3.85 27.51 9.69
CA ASP A 140 5.15 27.61 9.00
C ASP A 140 6.13 26.49 9.39
N GLN A 141 5.71 25.53 10.23
CA GLN A 141 6.60 24.46 10.69
C GLN A 141 7.07 23.55 9.54
N PRO A 142 8.27 22.95 9.61
CA PRO A 142 8.69 21.92 8.68
C PRO A 142 7.67 20.78 8.55
N LEU A 143 7.31 20.42 7.31
CA LEU A 143 6.47 19.27 7.04
C LEU A 143 7.25 17.97 7.22
N THR A 144 6.56 16.89 7.60
CA THR A 144 7.13 15.54 7.67
C THR A 144 6.59 14.67 6.55
N VAL A 145 7.49 14.22 5.68
CA VAL A 145 7.15 13.40 4.50
C VAL A 145 7.49 11.93 4.74
N GLY A 146 6.49 11.05 4.66
CA GLY A 146 6.67 9.61 4.74
C GLY A 146 6.92 8.98 3.37
N PHE A 147 8.09 8.40 3.17
CA PHE A 147 8.44 7.64 1.97
C PHE A 147 8.29 6.14 2.25
N PHE A 148 7.59 5.42 1.37
CA PHE A 148 7.32 4.00 1.55
C PHE A 148 7.80 3.20 0.35
N ALA A 149 8.86 2.41 0.56
CA ALA A 149 9.35 1.52 -0.46
C ALA A 149 8.44 0.28 -0.60
N SER A 150 8.07 -0.05 -1.83
CA SER A 150 7.44 -1.34 -2.14
C SER A 150 8.43 -2.48 -1.86
N GLY A 151 7.94 -3.64 -1.42
CA GLY A 151 8.76 -4.83 -1.22
C GLY A 151 9.43 -5.37 -2.50
N ALA A 152 8.90 -5.02 -3.69
CA ALA A 152 9.55 -5.32 -4.97
C ALA A 152 10.77 -4.42 -5.23
N GLU A 153 10.83 -3.27 -4.57
CA GLU A 153 11.82 -2.21 -4.75
C GLU A 153 12.10 -1.87 -6.23
N PRO A 154 11.08 -1.46 -7.02
CA PRO A 154 11.29 -1.16 -8.43
C PRO A 154 12.33 -0.05 -8.60
N ARG A 155 13.28 -0.23 -9.53
CA ARG A 155 14.38 0.74 -9.71
C ARG A 155 13.88 2.19 -9.89
N PRO A 156 12.89 2.48 -10.75
CA PRO A 156 12.37 3.83 -10.93
C PRO A 156 11.85 4.45 -9.62
N HIS A 157 11.10 3.65 -8.83
CA HIS A 157 10.56 4.09 -7.55
C HIS A 157 11.67 4.35 -6.53
N THR A 158 12.66 3.47 -6.42
CA THR A 158 13.77 3.68 -5.47
C THR A 158 14.63 4.90 -5.82
N ALA A 159 14.81 5.19 -7.12
CA ALA A 159 15.51 6.37 -7.59
C ALA A 159 14.72 7.66 -7.27
N ALA A 160 13.42 7.67 -7.56
CA ALA A 160 12.53 8.78 -7.22
C ALA A 160 12.46 9.03 -5.72
N ILE A 161 12.32 7.98 -4.89
CA ILE A 161 12.37 8.10 -3.42
C ILE A 161 13.69 8.75 -2.97
N SER A 162 14.83 8.30 -3.49
CA SER A 162 16.14 8.84 -3.09
C SER A 162 16.28 10.32 -3.47
N ALA A 163 15.83 10.71 -4.66
CA ALA A 163 15.82 12.11 -5.08
C ALA A 163 14.85 12.97 -4.26
N GLY A 164 13.67 12.43 -3.94
CA GLY A 164 12.67 13.07 -3.09
C GLY A 164 13.16 13.32 -1.67
N LEU A 165 13.82 12.33 -1.05
CA LEU A 165 14.42 12.47 0.29
C LEU A 165 15.42 13.64 0.32
N ALA A 166 16.31 13.71 -0.68
CA ALA A 166 17.29 14.79 -0.79
C ALA A 166 16.62 16.15 -1.02
N SER A 167 15.58 16.21 -1.85
CA SER A 167 14.84 17.44 -2.15
C SER A 167 14.12 17.99 -0.92
N VAL A 168 13.36 17.15 -0.22
CA VAL A 168 12.61 17.49 1.00
C VAL A 168 13.55 17.98 2.10
N THR A 169 14.66 17.26 2.33
CA THR A 169 15.62 17.65 3.36
C THR A 169 16.29 18.99 3.04
N ARG A 170 16.66 19.23 1.77
CA ARG A 170 17.25 20.52 1.35
C ARG A 170 16.29 21.69 1.52
N ALA A 171 14.98 21.46 1.37
CA ALA A 171 13.95 22.45 1.61
C ALA A 171 13.65 22.67 3.11
N GLY A 172 14.38 22.03 4.02
CA GLY A 172 14.21 22.17 5.46
C GLY A 172 13.04 21.38 6.04
N HIS A 173 12.49 20.43 5.29
CA HIS A 173 11.45 19.52 5.76
C HIS A 173 12.03 18.26 6.39
N LYS A 174 11.20 17.56 7.17
CA LYS A 174 11.53 16.27 7.78
C LYS A 174 11.16 15.13 6.84
N ALA A 175 11.92 14.04 6.91
CA ALA A 175 11.70 12.86 6.10
C ALA A 175 11.71 11.58 6.95
N VAL A 176 10.72 10.73 6.72
CA VAL A 176 10.68 9.37 7.25
C VAL A 176 10.72 8.41 6.08
N ILE A 177 11.61 7.42 6.07
CA ILE A 177 11.64 6.37 5.03
C ILE A 177 11.41 5.01 5.67
N SER A 178 10.42 4.27 5.17
CA SER A 178 10.21 2.86 5.52
C SER A 178 10.68 1.95 4.39
N TRP A 179 11.68 1.12 4.69
CA TRP A 179 12.16 0.06 3.79
C TRP A 179 11.53 -1.31 4.09
N GLY A 180 10.53 -1.35 4.98
CA GLY A 180 9.95 -2.60 5.49
C GLY A 180 11.03 -3.53 6.03
N THR A 181 11.19 -4.70 5.42
CA THR A 181 12.18 -5.71 5.83
C THR A 181 13.54 -5.60 5.14
N GLY A 182 13.76 -4.56 4.33
CA GLY A 182 14.97 -4.36 3.52
C GLY A 182 16.19 -3.82 4.28
N MET A 183 16.78 -4.60 5.20
CA MET A 183 17.89 -4.16 6.08
C MET A 183 19.06 -3.51 5.34
N LEU A 184 19.55 -4.13 4.25
CA LEU A 184 20.71 -3.61 3.51
C LEU A 184 20.45 -2.25 2.88
N LYS A 185 19.22 -2.00 2.41
CA LYS A 185 18.82 -0.71 1.85
C LYS A 185 18.69 0.33 2.95
N ALA A 186 18.04 -0.03 4.06
CA ALA A 186 17.97 0.82 5.24
C ALA A 186 19.37 1.26 5.70
N ALA A 187 20.31 0.33 5.83
CA ALA A 187 21.69 0.63 6.19
C ALA A 187 22.40 1.53 5.18
N LYS A 188 22.24 1.27 3.87
CA LYS A 188 22.81 2.13 2.81
C LYS A 188 22.24 3.54 2.84
N THR A 189 20.93 3.68 3.03
CA THR A 189 20.27 4.99 3.16
C THR A 189 20.75 5.72 4.40
N GLN A 190 20.81 5.06 5.58
CA GLN A 190 21.37 5.66 6.79
C GLN A 190 22.81 6.13 6.59
N PHE A 191 23.65 5.31 5.96
CA PHE A 191 25.04 5.67 5.69
C PHE A 191 25.16 6.88 4.76
N ALA A 192 24.41 6.89 3.65
CA ALA A 192 24.41 8.00 2.70
C ALA A 192 23.97 9.31 3.35
N LEU A 193 22.95 9.26 4.21
CA LEU A 193 22.43 10.42 4.92
C LEU A 193 23.39 10.93 5.99
N ARG A 194 24.00 10.02 6.77
CA ARG A 194 25.07 10.38 7.72
C ARG A 194 26.20 11.12 7.01
N ARG A 195 26.64 10.61 5.87
CA ARG A 195 27.70 11.24 5.07
C ARG A 195 27.30 12.62 4.53
N ALA A 196 26.03 12.82 4.24
CA ALA A 196 25.50 14.10 3.80
C ALA A 196 25.22 15.10 4.95
N GLY A 197 25.47 14.72 6.22
CA GLY A 197 25.10 15.53 7.37
C GLY A 197 23.58 15.64 7.59
N ALA A 198 22.79 14.80 6.93
CA ALA A 198 21.32 14.83 6.89
C ALA A 198 20.66 13.81 7.83
N LEU A 199 21.45 13.18 8.73
CA LEU A 199 20.93 12.25 9.73
C LEU A 199 20.91 12.95 11.09
N ASP A 200 20.08 13.99 11.20
CA ASP A 200 19.71 14.68 12.43
C ASP A 200 18.24 14.37 12.77
N GLU A 201 17.63 15.14 13.69
CA GLU A 201 16.20 14.98 14.04
C GLU A 201 15.25 15.12 12.86
N ALA A 202 15.68 15.70 11.72
CA ALA A 202 14.85 15.83 10.53
C ALA A 202 14.73 14.53 9.75
N PHE A 203 15.49 13.47 10.07
CA PHE A 203 15.47 12.23 9.30
C PHE A 203 15.29 10.96 10.14
N ARG A 204 14.31 10.13 9.77
CA ARG A 204 14.09 8.80 10.40
C ARG A 204 14.05 7.67 9.37
N VAL A 205 14.89 6.66 9.56
CA VAL A 205 14.82 5.38 8.80
C VAL A 205 14.08 4.34 9.63
N ILE A 206 13.02 3.77 9.06
CA ILE A 206 12.27 2.64 9.63
C ILE A 206 12.63 1.38 8.87
N TRP A 207 13.06 0.38 9.62
CA TRP A 207 13.27 -0.98 9.18
C TRP A 207 13.00 -1.92 10.35
N ALA A 208 12.48 -3.12 10.06
CA ALA A 208 12.37 -4.18 11.04
C ALA A 208 12.64 -5.55 10.42
N ARG A 209 12.86 -6.56 11.27
CA ARG A 209 13.10 -7.94 10.84
C ARG A 209 11.84 -8.60 10.26
N ASP A 210 10.69 -8.24 10.81
CA ASP A 210 9.38 -8.79 10.47
C ASP A 210 8.35 -7.67 10.20
N ARG A 211 7.18 -8.07 9.69
CA ARG A 211 6.11 -7.13 9.35
C ARG A 211 5.48 -6.50 10.58
N GLU A 212 5.27 -7.27 11.65
CA GLU A 212 4.60 -6.79 12.87
C GLU A 212 5.39 -5.64 13.52
N SER A 213 6.69 -5.85 13.73
CA SER A 213 7.60 -4.83 14.23
C SER A 213 7.68 -3.61 13.29
N SER A 214 7.66 -3.85 11.97
CA SER A 214 7.63 -2.77 10.99
C SER A 214 6.34 -1.95 11.08
N THR A 215 5.21 -2.60 11.30
CA THR A 215 3.90 -1.97 11.46
C THR A 215 3.85 -1.17 12.76
N GLY A 216 4.31 -1.73 13.87
CA GLY A 216 4.38 -1.02 15.16
C GLY A 216 5.27 0.22 15.11
N ALA A 217 6.46 0.10 14.51
CA ALA A 217 7.37 1.25 14.34
C ALA A 217 6.76 2.34 13.44
N LEU A 218 6.01 1.95 12.42
CA LEU A 218 5.32 2.89 11.54
C LEU A 218 4.13 3.57 12.23
N ALA A 219 3.34 2.82 12.99
CA ALA A 219 2.25 3.37 13.78
C ALA A 219 2.75 4.46 14.74
N GLY A 220 3.92 4.24 15.35
CA GLY A 220 4.55 5.21 16.25
C GLY A 220 5.03 6.51 15.59
N VAL A 221 5.14 6.60 14.26
CA VAL A 221 5.49 7.85 13.54
C VAL A 221 4.34 8.44 12.76
N PHE A 222 3.27 7.67 12.54
CA PHE A 222 2.14 8.09 11.73
C PHE A 222 1.50 9.42 12.20
N PRO A 223 1.38 9.73 13.52
CA PRO A 223 0.90 11.02 14.00
C PRO A 223 1.66 12.24 13.45
N ASP A 224 2.94 12.05 13.17
CA ASP A 224 3.85 13.11 12.75
C ASP A 224 3.82 13.32 11.24
N LEU A 225 3.28 12.36 10.46
CA LEU A 225 3.30 12.43 9.00
C LEU A 225 2.27 13.42 8.46
N ASP A 226 2.72 14.30 7.57
CA ASP A 226 1.89 15.29 6.90
C ASP A 226 1.49 14.91 5.49
N LEU A 227 2.29 14.07 4.83
CA LEU A 227 1.99 13.46 3.54
C LEU A 227 2.83 12.20 3.33
N MET A 228 2.49 11.43 2.30
CA MET A 228 3.24 10.25 1.90
C MET A 228 3.62 10.21 0.42
N VAL A 229 4.77 9.58 0.15
CA VAL A 229 5.26 9.21 -1.17
C VAL A 229 5.34 7.68 -1.24
N CYS A 230 4.51 7.06 -2.07
CA CYS A 230 4.45 5.61 -2.18
C CYS A 230 3.86 5.16 -3.52
N ALA A 231 3.96 3.87 -3.85
CA ALA A 231 3.21 3.29 -4.95
C ALA A 231 1.73 3.16 -4.56
N ALA A 232 0.81 3.37 -5.51
CA ALA A 232 -0.64 3.31 -5.30
C ALA A 232 -1.17 1.88 -5.12
N HIS A 233 -0.78 1.20 -4.04
CA HIS A 233 -1.25 -0.14 -3.69
C HIS A 233 -2.17 -0.10 -2.46
N GLU A 234 -2.03 -1.07 -1.54
CA GLU A 234 -2.85 -1.20 -0.34
C GLU A 234 -2.86 0.07 0.52
N ARG A 235 -1.73 0.79 0.58
CA ARG A 235 -1.58 2.03 1.35
C ARG A 235 -2.37 3.21 0.78
N THR A 236 -2.93 3.10 -0.42
CA THR A 236 -3.92 4.07 -0.92
C THR A 236 -5.06 4.25 0.09
N GLY A 237 -5.40 3.20 0.85
CA GLY A 237 -6.35 3.27 1.97
C GLY A 237 -6.01 4.30 3.04
N TRP A 238 -4.73 4.58 3.30
CA TRP A 238 -4.33 5.65 4.23
C TRP A 238 -4.63 7.04 3.67
N ALA A 239 -4.50 7.24 2.35
CA ALA A 239 -4.83 8.51 1.72
C ALA A 239 -6.34 8.78 1.79
N VAL A 240 -7.15 7.79 1.37
CA VAL A 240 -8.61 7.94 1.23
C VAL A 240 -9.39 7.71 2.53
N GLY A 241 -8.74 7.20 3.58
CA GLY A 241 -9.37 6.89 4.86
C GLY A 241 -8.82 7.66 6.06
N LEU A 242 -7.55 8.07 6.04
CA LEU A 242 -6.88 8.75 7.16
C LEU A 242 -6.51 10.20 6.84
N GLY A 243 -6.95 10.71 5.69
CA GLY A 243 -6.63 12.06 5.23
C GLY A 243 -5.14 12.35 5.18
N LEU A 244 -4.33 11.38 4.74
CA LEU A 244 -2.88 11.54 4.54
C LEU A 244 -2.60 11.81 3.04
N PRO A 245 -2.36 13.08 2.63
CA PRO A 245 -2.09 13.43 1.25
C PRO A 245 -1.04 12.51 0.60
N MET A 246 -1.30 12.08 -0.63
CA MET A 246 -0.45 11.10 -1.31
C MET A 246 0.18 11.69 -2.58
N LEU A 247 1.47 11.41 -2.76
CA LEU A 247 2.18 11.58 -4.03
C LEU A 247 2.57 10.18 -4.56
N ALA A 248 1.89 9.73 -5.61
CA ALA A 248 2.04 8.39 -6.15
C ALA A 248 3.27 8.25 -7.05
N LEU A 249 4.13 7.28 -6.75
CA LEU A 249 5.30 6.96 -7.55
C LEU A 249 4.92 6.37 -8.91
N LEU A 250 5.42 6.97 -9.99
CA LEU A 250 5.29 6.46 -11.36
C LEU A 250 6.60 5.86 -11.89
N PRO A 251 6.54 4.96 -12.89
CA PRO A 251 5.34 4.40 -13.51
C PRO A 251 4.56 3.49 -12.55
N HIS A 252 3.29 3.22 -12.84
CA HIS A 252 2.53 2.21 -12.11
C HIS A 252 3.18 0.83 -12.26
N ILE A 253 3.32 0.12 -11.15
CA ILE A 253 3.90 -1.23 -11.13
C ILE A 253 2.82 -2.20 -10.65
N GLY A 254 2.46 -3.15 -11.51
CA GLY A 254 1.43 -4.14 -11.21
C GLY A 254 0.00 -3.64 -11.47
N PRO A 255 -0.98 -4.57 -11.43
CA PRO A 255 -2.31 -4.34 -12.00
C PRO A 255 -3.26 -3.54 -11.10
N PHE A 256 -2.96 -3.42 -9.82
CA PHE A 256 -3.78 -2.64 -8.87
C PHE A 256 -3.46 -1.14 -8.92
N ALA A 257 -2.20 -0.80 -9.24
CA ALA A 257 -1.69 0.54 -9.09
C ALA A 257 -2.40 1.62 -9.93
N PRO A 258 -2.75 1.38 -11.21
CA PRO A 258 -3.47 2.36 -12.01
C PRO A 258 -4.85 2.68 -11.45
N ASP A 259 -5.64 1.67 -11.12
CA ASP A 259 -7.02 1.81 -10.63
C ASP A 259 -7.07 2.50 -9.25
N ASN A 260 -6.17 2.10 -8.33
CA ASN A 260 -6.06 2.77 -7.03
C ASN A 260 -5.66 4.24 -7.18
N PHE A 261 -4.71 4.54 -8.07
CA PHE A 261 -4.28 5.90 -8.34
C PHE A 261 -5.42 6.74 -8.91
N ALA A 262 -6.14 6.22 -9.90
CA ALA A 262 -7.28 6.89 -10.50
C ALA A 262 -8.33 7.24 -9.44
N PHE A 263 -8.74 6.25 -8.63
CA PHE A 263 -9.71 6.44 -7.56
C PHE A 263 -9.28 7.51 -6.54
N ALA A 264 -8.02 7.46 -6.08
CA ALA A 264 -7.50 8.43 -5.11
C ALA A 264 -7.33 9.84 -5.72
N SER A 265 -6.96 9.92 -6.99
CA SER A 265 -6.79 11.20 -7.70
C SER A 265 -8.13 11.87 -7.98
N GLU A 266 -9.14 11.11 -8.39
CA GLU A 266 -10.53 11.58 -8.58
C GLU A 266 -11.12 12.14 -7.27
N GLN A 267 -10.76 11.56 -6.13
CA GLN A 267 -11.15 12.09 -4.83
C GLN A 267 -10.39 13.34 -4.41
N GLY A 268 -9.36 13.73 -5.15
CA GLY A 268 -8.51 14.88 -4.83
C GLY A 268 -7.51 14.63 -3.73
N VAL A 269 -7.19 13.37 -3.39
CA VAL A 269 -6.26 13.03 -2.27
C VAL A 269 -4.88 12.61 -2.73
N CYS A 270 -4.71 12.35 -4.03
CA CYS A 270 -3.49 11.83 -4.63
C CYS A 270 -3.06 12.66 -5.84
N LEU A 271 -1.76 12.93 -5.96
CA LEU A 271 -1.13 13.53 -7.14
C LEU A 271 -0.01 12.61 -7.65
N PRO A 272 0.35 12.68 -8.95
CA PRO A 272 1.45 11.88 -9.48
C PRO A 272 2.81 12.46 -9.09
N LEU A 273 3.79 11.58 -8.86
CA LEU A 273 5.21 11.90 -8.76
C LEU A 273 5.96 11.17 -9.89
N ASP A 274 6.04 11.84 -11.05
CA ASP A 274 6.55 11.24 -12.28
C ASP A 274 8.08 11.25 -12.36
N GLY A 275 8.67 10.15 -11.92
CA GLY A 275 10.09 9.88 -12.08
C GLY A 275 11.00 10.73 -11.20
N THR A 276 12.30 10.62 -11.49
CA THR A 276 13.35 11.18 -10.62
C THR A 276 13.44 12.71 -10.72
N ALA A 277 13.15 13.28 -11.89
CA ALA A 277 13.21 14.72 -12.09
C ALA A 277 12.12 15.47 -11.30
N ALA A 278 10.89 14.95 -11.28
CA ALA A 278 9.82 15.50 -10.44
C ALA A 278 10.17 15.36 -8.95
N ALA A 279 10.65 14.19 -8.54
CA ALA A 279 11.06 13.95 -7.16
C ALA A 279 12.22 14.85 -6.70
N ALA A 280 13.16 15.19 -7.58
CA ALA A 280 14.26 16.10 -7.25
C ALA A 280 13.80 17.53 -6.92
N ARG A 281 12.59 17.92 -7.36
CA ARG A 281 11.96 19.22 -7.07
C ARG A 281 10.85 19.14 -6.03
N LEU A 282 10.72 17.99 -5.35
CA LEU A 282 9.62 17.73 -4.43
C LEU A 282 9.52 18.81 -3.33
N GLY A 283 10.64 19.26 -2.75
CA GLY A 283 10.62 20.32 -1.73
C GLY A 283 9.90 21.60 -2.20
N ASP A 284 10.22 22.07 -3.41
CA ASP A 284 9.60 23.27 -4.00
C ASP A 284 8.10 23.03 -4.27
N THR A 285 7.76 21.84 -4.78
CA THR A 285 6.37 21.43 -5.01
C THR A 285 5.57 21.42 -3.71
N LEU A 286 6.15 20.96 -2.60
CA LEU A 286 5.47 20.97 -1.30
C LEU A 286 5.23 22.40 -0.78
N ALA A 287 6.20 23.31 -0.96
CA ALA A 287 6.02 24.70 -0.60
C ALA A 287 4.87 25.36 -1.39
N GLU A 288 4.75 25.06 -2.69
CA GLU A 288 3.64 25.51 -3.53
C GLU A 288 2.29 24.93 -3.11
N LEU A 289 2.21 23.60 -2.92
CA LEU A 289 0.98 22.93 -2.51
C LEU A 289 0.53 23.34 -1.11
N ARG A 290 1.45 23.67 -0.20
CA ARG A 290 1.13 24.23 1.12
C ARG A 290 0.59 25.65 1.00
N ARG A 291 1.32 26.53 0.29
CA ARG A 291 0.95 27.95 0.11
C ARG A 291 -0.41 28.13 -0.57
N SER A 292 -0.76 27.25 -1.50
CA SER A 292 -2.06 27.23 -2.17
C SER A 292 -3.19 26.63 -1.32
N GLY A 293 -2.89 26.05 -0.15
CA GLY A 293 -3.85 25.31 0.68
C GLY A 293 -4.19 23.91 0.14
N ARG A 294 -3.59 23.50 -0.98
CA ARG A 294 -3.92 22.24 -1.66
C ARG A 294 -3.62 21.01 -0.81
N LEU A 295 -2.53 21.00 -0.02
CA LEU A 295 -2.24 19.86 0.88
C LEU A 295 -3.35 19.67 1.93
N ALA A 296 -3.88 20.75 2.50
CA ALA A 296 -4.95 20.68 3.48
C ALA A 296 -6.26 20.23 2.83
N GLU A 297 -6.55 20.66 1.60
CA GLU A 297 -7.68 20.18 0.80
C GLU A 297 -7.58 18.67 0.51
N MET A 298 -6.40 18.18 0.13
CA MET A 298 -6.13 16.75 -0.08
C MET A 298 -6.39 15.95 1.21
N ALA A 299 -5.90 16.45 2.36
CA ALA A 299 -6.09 15.81 3.65
C ALA A 299 -7.58 15.73 4.03
N ARG A 300 -8.32 16.84 3.91
CA ARG A 300 -9.77 16.88 4.19
C ARG A 300 -10.56 15.99 3.25
N SER A 301 -10.19 15.94 1.97
CA SER A 301 -10.87 15.12 0.96
C SER A 301 -10.72 13.61 1.21
N GLY A 302 -9.67 13.20 1.90
CA GLY A 302 -9.41 11.80 2.25
C GLY A 302 -9.94 11.36 3.62
N TRP A 303 -10.70 12.21 4.30
CA TRP A 303 -11.25 11.90 5.62
C TRP A 303 -12.75 11.71 5.59
N GLY A 304 -13.26 10.77 6.38
CA GLY A 304 -14.69 10.61 6.67
C GLY A 304 -15.56 10.11 5.51
N ARG A 305 -15.02 9.95 4.30
CA ARG A 305 -15.76 9.45 3.12
C ARG A 305 -16.00 7.95 3.16
N HIS A 306 -15.02 7.19 3.65
CA HIS A 306 -15.05 5.72 3.68
C HIS A 306 -14.77 5.25 5.10
N ALA A 307 -15.54 4.25 5.57
CA ALA A 307 -15.30 3.67 6.88
C ALA A 307 -13.95 2.96 6.92
N ILE A 308 -13.14 3.21 7.95
CA ILE A 308 -11.83 2.55 8.18
C ILE A 308 -11.95 1.32 9.10
N THR A 309 -13.07 0.61 8.98
CA THR A 309 -13.46 -0.50 9.87
C THR A 309 -13.07 -1.89 9.33
N GLY A 310 -12.35 -1.96 8.21
CA GLY A 310 -12.16 -3.20 7.44
C GLY A 310 -11.69 -4.38 8.27
N ALA A 311 -10.60 -4.21 9.02
CA ALA A 311 -10.04 -5.26 9.87
C ALA A 311 -11.02 -5.72 10.97
N LYS A 312 -11.69 -4.78 11.65
CA LYS A 312 -12.63 -5.08 12.74
C LYS A 312 -13.89 -5.79 12.23
N THR A 313 -14.42 -5.36 11.09
CA THR A 313 -15.61 -5.96 10.48
C THR A 313 -15.29 -7.36 9.95
N ALA A 314 -14.16 -7.55 9.26
CA ALA A 314 -13.73 -8.86 8.80
C ALA A 314 -13.54 -9.84 9.97
N ALA A 315 -12.87 -9.42 11.05
CA ALA A 315 -12.68 -10.25 12.24
C ALA A 315 -14.02 -10.65 12.89
N ARG A 316 -14.99 -9.73 12.98
CA ARG A 316 -16.32 -10.03 13.54
C ARG A 316 -17.04 -11.10 12.71
N VAL A 317 -17.04 -10.97 11.39
CA VAL A 317 -17.68 -11.96 10.49
C VAL A 317 -17.02 -13.32 10.64
N LEU A 318 -15.69 -13.37 10.69
CA LEU A 318 -14.93 -14.60 10.88
C LEU A 318 -15.28 -15.29 12.19
N LEU A 319 -15.36 -14.54 13.29
CA LEU A 319 -15.70 -15.08 14.61
C LEU A 319 -17.16 -15.55 14.73
N SER A 320 -18.08 -14.93 13.97
CA SER A 320 -19.49 -15.36 13.95
C SER A 320 -19.76 -16.62 13.12
N ALA A 321 -18.78 -17.04 12.31
CA ALA A 321 -18.88 -18.14 11.37
C ALA A 321 -17.95 -19.33 11.71
N ALA A 322 -17.25 -19.22 12.84
CA ALA A 322 -16.47 -20.27 13.49
C ALA A 322 -17.33 -20.95 14.55
#